data_AF-A0A939DSH5-F1
#
_entry.id   AF-A0A939DSH5-F1
#
_cell.length_a   1.000
_cell.length_b   1.000
_cell.length_c   1.000
_cell.angle_alpha   90.00
_cell.angle_beta   90.00
_cell.angle_gamma   90.00
#
_symmetry.space_group_name_H-M   'P 1'
#
loop_
_entity.id
_entity.type
_entity.pdbx_description
1 polymer ?
#
loop_
_entity_poly.entity_id
_entity_poly.type
_entity_poly.pdbx_seq_one_letter_code
_entity_poly.pdbx_strand_id
1 'polypeptide(L)'
;LFLSFQELVDKNRLSRALPHGQMQVLGDDIEVTIREISNGERPRISVKLVSANTLQAAHLKALKQMMSQELGREVELEAELRIRQ
;
A
#
# COMPACT_ATOMS: atom_id res chain seq x y z
N LEU A 1 8.38 -4.17 -16.10
CA LEU A 1 7.11 -3.45 -16.38
C LEU A 1 6.43 -3.23 -15.03
N PHE A 2 6.52 -2.03 -14.47
CA PHE A 2 5.83 -1.70 -13.21
C PHE A 2 4.42 -1.22 -13.57
N LEU A 3 3.39 -1.98 -13.20
CA LEU A 3 2.01 -1.52 -13.31
C LEU A 3 1.79 -0.40 -12.28
N SER A 4 1.19 0.70 -12.71
CA SER A 4 0.79 1.77 -11.80
C SER A 4 -0.29 1.26 -10.83
N PHE A 5 -0.26 1.73 -9.58
CA PHE A 5 -1.22 1.31 -8.55
C PHE A 5 -2.67 1.57 -8.95
N GLN A 6 -2.91 2.64 -9.72
CA GLN A 6 -4.21 2.98 -10.29
C GLN A 6 -4.73 1.88 -11.22
N GLU A 7 -3.89 1.33 -12.11
CA GLU A 7 -4.28 0.21 -12.99
C GLU A 7 -4.58 -1.10 -12.23
N LEU A 8 -4.01 -1.26 -11.03
CA LEU A 8 -4.20 -2.46 -10.20
C LEU A 8 -5.53 -2.43 -9.45
N VAL A 9 -5.98 -1.24 -9.04
CA VAL A 9 -7.29 -1.05 -8.41
C VAL A 9 -8.42 -1.02 -9.43
N ASP A 10 -8.19 -0.41 -10.60
CA ASP A 10 -9.21 -0.25 -11.64
C ASP A 10 -9.62 -1.59 -12.29
N LYS A 11 -8.65 -2.50 -12.49
CA LYS A 11 -8.90 -3.72 -13.30
C LYS A 11 -9.68 -4.83 -12.60
N ASN A 12 -10.00 -4.75 -11.29
CA ASN A 12 -10.70 -5.80 -10.52
C ASN A 12 -10.20 -7.24 -10.83
N ARG A 13 -8.93 -7.36 -11.25
CA ARG A 13 -8.28 -8.57 -11.76
C ARG A 13 -7.20 -8.97 -10.76
N LEU A 14 -7.61 -9.10 -9.51
CA LEU A 14 -6.82 -9.70 -8.45
C LEU A 14 -6.77 -11.22 -8.65
N SER A 15 -6.04 -11.66 -9.66
CA SER A 15 -5.70 -13.06 -9.89
C SER A 15 -4.46 -13.14 -10.79
N ARG A 16 -3.28 -12.78 -10.25
CA ARG A 16 -1.99 -13.50 -10.43
C ARG A 16 -0.71 -12.73 -10.08
N ALA A 17 -0.74 -11.43 -9.82
CA ALA A 17 0.45 -10.71 -9.35
C ALA A 17 0.06 -9.56 -8.42
N LEU A 18 0.18 -9.78 -7.11
CA LEU A 18 0.08 -8.71 -6.13
C LEU A 18 1.35 -7.84 -6.23
N PRO A 19 1.23 -6.51 -6.37
CA PRO A 19 2.39 -5.64 -6.44
C PRO A 19 3.15 -5.69 -5.11
N HIS A 20 4.43 -6.01 -5.24
CA HIS A 20 5.44 -5.82 -4.20
C HIS A 20 6.39 -4.74 -4.71
N GLY A 21 6.70 -3.76 -3.87
CA GLY A 21 7.55 -2.65 -4.24
C GLY A 21 8.24 -2.05 -3.02
N GLN A 22 9.43 -1.50 -3.25
CA GLN A 22 10.09 -0.64 -2.27
C GLN A 22 9.64 0.79 -2.52
N MET A 23 9.27 1.49 -1.47
CA MET A 23 8.98 2.91 -1.52
C MET A 23 9.60 3.62 -0.33
N GLN A 24 10.01 4.86 -0.56
CA GLN A 24 10.52 5.71 0.50
C GLN A 24 9.37 6.51 1.10
N VAL A 25 9.12 6.37 2.40
CA VAL A 25 8.11 7.13 3.13
C VAL A 25 8.79 7.87 4.26
N LEU A 26 8.69 9.21 4.25
CA LEU A 26 9.33 10.08 5.25
C LEU A 26 10.85 9.85 5.40
N GLY A 27 11.51 9.33 4.35
CA GLY A 27 12.95 9.06 4.33
C GLY A 27 13.31 7.60 4.65
N ASP A 28 12.38 6.81 5.19
CA ASP A 28 12.58 5.39 5.47
C ASP A 28 12.26 4.52 4.25
N ASP A 29 13.10 3.51 4.00
CA ASP A 29 12.83 2.48 3.02
C ASP A 29 11.80 1.50 3.58
N ILE A 30 10.67 1.38 2.88
CA ILE A 30 9.56 0.52 3.25
C ILE A 30 9.25 -0.38 2.07
N GLU A 31 9.39 -1.68 2.29
CA GLU A 31 8.86 -2.68 1.39
C GLU A 31 7.35 -2.83 1.65
N VAL A 32 6.57 -2.55 0.62
CA VAL A 32 5.11 -2.64 0.64
C VAL A 32 4.68 -3.84 -0.18
N THR A 33 3.93 -4.73 0.45
CA THR A 33 3.28 -5.85 -0.21
C THR A 33 1.78 -5.70 -0.04
N ILE A 34 1.06 -5.49 -1.13
CA ILE A 34 -0.40 -5.51 -1.09
C ILE A 34 -0.84 -6.96 -0.94
N ARG A 35 -1.65 -7.25 0.08
CA ARG A 35 -2.23 -8.58 0.31
C ARG A 35 -3.59 -8.73 -0.32
N GLU A 36 -4.43 -7.72 -0.17
CA GLU A 36 -5.81 -7.75 -0.63
C GLU A 36 -6.28 -6.35 -0.98
N ILE A 37 -7.10 -6.23 -2.01
CA ILE A 37 -7.83 -5.00 -2.35
C ILE A 37 -9.30 -5.39 -2.49
N SER A 38 -10.11 -4.87 -1.58
CA SER A 38 -11.57 -4.96 -1.65
C SER A 38 -12.09 -3.67 -2.27
N ASN A 39 -12.62 -3.76 -3.48
CA ASN A 39 -13.16 -2.61 -4.20
C ASN A 39 -14.62 -2.37 -3.77
N GLY A 40 -14.91 -1.18 -3.23
CA GLY A 40 -16.23 -0.76 -2.74
C GLY A 40 -16.34 0.77 -2.75
N GLU A 41 -17.38 1.33 -2.11
CA GLU A 41 -17.55 2.78 -1.99
C GLU A 41 -16.33 3.46 -1.35
N ARG A 42 -15.70 2.77 -0.40
CA ARG A 42 -14.33 3.03 0.07
C ARG A 42 -13.47 1.79 -0.18
N PRO A 43 -12.45 1.85 -1.05
CA PRO A 43 -11.56 0.73 -1.27
C PRO A 43 -10.82 0.40 0.01
N ARG A 44 -10.90 -0.86 0.45
CA ARG A 44 -10.09 -1.35 1.56
C ARG A 44 -8.88 -2.09 1.01
N ILE A 45 -7.70 -1.67 1.47
CA ILE A 45 -6.43 -2.22 1.02
C ILE A 45 -5.68 -2.75 2.23
N SER A 46 -5.49 -4.07 2.26
CA SER A 46 -4.66 -4.71 3.26
C SER A 46 -3.23 -4.78 2.72
N VAL A 47 -2.30 -4.11 3.41
CA VAL A 47 -0.88 -4.04 3.06
C VAL A 47 -0.05 -4.65 4.18
N LYS A 48 1.03 -5.31 3.80
CA LYS A 48 2.12 -5.67 4.70
C LYS A 48 3.27 -4.70 4.45
N LEU A 49 3.71 -4.03 5.50
CA LEU A 49 4.82 -3.09 5.47
C LEU A 49 6.01 -3.71 6.19
N VAL A 50 7.13 -3.81 5.50
CA VAL A 50 8.38 -4.30 6.05
C VAL A 50 9.40 -3.18 5.99
N SER A 51 9.96 -2.78 7.13
CA SER A 51 11.04 -1.79 7.18
C SER A 51 12.15 -2.25 8.11
N ALA A 52 13.37 -1.75 7.90
CA ALA A 52 14.47 -1.94 8.83
C ALA A 52 14.24 -1.18 10.16
N ASN A 53 13.41 -0.13 10.13
CA ASN A 53 13.11 0.71 11.27
C ASN A 53 11.67 0.53 11.77
N THR A 54 11.42 0.94 13.02
CA THR A 54 10.08 0.94 13.60
C THR A 54 9.18 1.91 12.85
N LEU A 55 8.18 1.37 12.14
CA LEU A 55 7.18 2.14 11.42
C LEU A 55 6.24 2.84 12.40
N GLN A 56 6.33 4.17 12.43
CA GLN A 56 5.46 5.02 13.25
C GLN A 56 4.13 5.33 12.55
N ALA A 57 3.11 5.75 13.32
CA ALA A 57 1.80 6.14 12.80
C ALA A 57 1.87 7.24 11.70
N ALA A 58 2.89 8.11 11.75
CA ALA A 58 3.12 9.12 10.71
C ALA A 58 3.39 8.50 9.32
N HIS A 59 4.10 7.37 9.26
CA HIS A 59 4.38 6.65 8.01
C HIS A 59 3.11 6.04 7.43
N LEU A 60 2.26 5.45 8.28
CA LEU A 60 0.97 4.90 7.87
C LEU A 60 0.04 5.98 7.32
N LYS A 61 0.03 7.16 7.96
CA LYS A 61 -0.74 8.30 7.50
C LYS A 61 -0.25 8.81 6.15
N ALA A 62 1.06 8.94 5.97
CA ALA A 62 1.67 9.35 4.71
C ALA A 62 1.36 8.35 3.58
N LEU A 63 1.50 7.05 3.84
CA LEU A 63 1.16 5.98 2.88
C LEU A 63 -0.32 6.05 2.48
N LYS A 64 -1.22 6.18 3.46
CA LYS A 64 -2.66 6.34 3.20
C LYS A 64 -2.94 7.55 2.32
N GLN A 65 -2.30 8.69 2.60
CA GLN A 65 -2.47 9.90 1.81
C GLN A 65 -1.99 9.71 0.36
N MET A 66 -0.82 9.10 0.17
CA MET A 66 -0.30 8.80 -1.18
C MET A 66 -1.26 7.91 -1.97
N MET A 67 -1.74 6.81 -1.36
CA MET A 67 -2.68 5.89 -2.01
C MET A 67 -4.03 6.55 -2.31
N SER A 68 -4.54 7.39 -1.41
CA SER A 68 -5.76 8.17 -1.66
C SER A 68 -5.59 9.20 -2.78
N GLN A 69 -4.44 9.87 -2.84
CA GLN A 69 -4.15 10.83 -3.92
C GLN A 69 -4.04 10.13 -5.27
N GLU A 70 -3.35 8.99 -5.32
CA GLU A 70 -3.15 8.21 -6.55
C GLU A 70 -4.46 7.59 -7.06
N LEU A 71 -5.39 7.23 -6.16
CA LEU A 71 -6.70 6.69 -6.53
C LEU A 71 -7.77 7.76 -6.74
N GLY A 72 -7.50 9.02 -6.39
CA GLY A 72 -8.48 10.11 -6.44
C GLY A 72 -9.69 9.91 -5.53
N ARG A 73 -9.61 9.01 -4.53
CA ARG A 73 -10.68 8.69 -3.59
C ARG A 73 -10.14 8.27 -2.22
N GLU A 74 -10.96 8.43 -1.18
CA GLU A 74 -10.61 7.97 0.16
C GLU A 74 -10.45 6.45 0.19
N VAL A 75 -9.39 5.95 0.82
CA VAL A 75 -9.14 4.52 1.03
C VAL A 75 -9.08 4.16 2.50
N GLU A 76 -9.45 2.93 2.81
CA GLU A 76 -9.20 2.32 4.12
C GLU A 76 -7.96 1.45 4.03
N LEU A 77 -6.99 1.72 4.90
CA LEU A 77 -5.71 1.02 4.91
C LEU A 77 -5.61 0.15 6.15
N GLU A 78 -5.44 -1.15 5.94
CA GLU A 78 -5.10 -2.10 6.99
C GLU A 78 -3.63 -2.50 6.82
N ALA A 79 -2.79 -2.15 7.80
CA ALA A 79 -1.35 -2.40 7.71
C ALA A 79 -0.88 -3.46 8.71
N GLU A 80 -0.25 -4.52 8.22
CA GLU A 80 0.57 -5.43 9.02
C GLU A 80 2.01 -4.92 9.03
N LEU A 81 2.47 -4.41 10.18
CA LEU A 81 3.83 -3.91 10.35
C LEU A 81 4.77 -5.06 10.69
N ARG A 82 5.87 -5.19 9.94
CA ARG A 82 6.99 -6.07 10.30
C ARG A 82 8.31 -5.32 10.24
N ILE A 83 9.20 -5.68 11.16
CA ILE A 83 10.58 -5.19 11.15
C ILE A 83 11.43 -6.25 10.44
N ARG A 84 12.25 -5.83 9.47
CA ARG A 84 13.24 -6.70 8.81
C ARG A 84 14.37 -6.93 9.82
N GLN A 85 14.46 -8.15 10.36
CA GLN A 85 15.57 -8.59 11.20
C GLN A 85 16.76 -9.02 10.34
#